data_AF-A0A958G693-F1
#
_entry.id   AF-A0A958G693-F1
#
_cell.length_a   1.000
_cell.length_b   1.000
_cell.length_c   1.000
_cell.angle_alpha   90.00
_cell.angle_beta   90.00
_cell.angle_gamma   90.00
#
_symmetry.space_group_name_H-M   'P 1'
#
loop_
_entity.id
_entity.type
_entity.pdbx_description
1 polymer ?
#
loop_
_entity_poly.entity_id
_entity_poly.type
_entity_poly.pdbx_seq_one_letter_code
_entity_poly.pdbx_strand_id
1 'polypeptide(L)'
;DGKRFYLAILPVGYELKQNDYFPSVQKFYNRIAAEFTAAGIDCFNLLEELSQVPPSEIDNGYDGSHYGPRANRRIAGLIAAHLADSGLQMPSKDSSRGTVAGVKAP
;
A
#
# COMPACT_ATOMS: atom_id res chain seq x y z
N ASP A 1 -1.98 -25.63 1.89
CA ASP A 1 -2.12 -24.21 1.50
C ASP A 1 -0.75 -23.57 1.32
N GLY A 2 -0.45 -23.15 0.09
CA GLY A 2 0.83 -22.54 -0.26
C GLY A 2 0.90 -21.06 0.13
N LYS A 3 2.11 -20.52 0.27
CA LYS A 3 2.31 -19.07 0.40
C LYS A 3 1.91 -18.38 -0.91
N ARG A 4 1.11 -17.33 -0.83
CA ARG A 4 0.80 -16.43 -1.96
C ARG A 4 1.70 -15.20 -1.90
N PHE A 5 2.10 -14.69 -3.06
CA PHE A 5 2.90 -13.48 -3.18
C PHE A 5 2.05 -12.40 -3.86
N TYR A 6 2.09 -11.20 -3.28
CA TYR A 6 1.41 -10.02 -3.81
C TYR A 6 2.43 -8.90 -3.94
N LEU A 7 2.36 -8.16 -5.05
CA LEU A 7 3.16 -6.97 -5.30
C LEU A 7 2.27 -5.73 -5.24
N ALA A 8 2.54 -4.81 -4.34
CA ALA A 8 1.93 -3.48 -4.36
C ALA A 8 2.92 -2.49 -5.00
N ILE A 9 2.53 -1.89 -6.13
CA ILE A 9 3.31 -0.85 -6.78
C ILE A 9 2.86 0.49 -6.22
N LEU A 10 3.82 1.19 -5.59
CA LEU A 10 3.60 2.50 -5.00
C LEU A 10 4.09 3.61 -5.93
N PRO A 11 3.29 4.65 -6.18
CA PRO A 11 3.77 5.84 -6.86
C PRO A 11 4.77 6.60 -6.02
N VAL A 12 5.56 7.47 -6.65
CA VAL A 12 6.40 8.42 -5.92
C VAL A 12 5.54 9.62 -5.51
N GLY A 13 5.74 10.15 -4.30
CA GLY A 13 4.83 11.15 -3.72
C GLY A 13 4.63 12.42 -4.57
N TYR A 14 5.61 12.83 -5.38
CA TYR A 14 5.43 13.98 -6.29
C TYR A 14 4.55 13.67 -7.51
N GLU A 15 4.42 12.40 -7.90
CA GLU A 15 3.63 11.95 -9.05
C GLU A 15 2.13 11.98 -8.76
N LEU A 16 1.76 11.97 -7.48
CA LEU A 16 0.39 12.15 -7.00
C LEU A 16 -0.14 13.57 -7.19
N LYS A 17 0.75 14.53 -7.47
CA LYS A 17 0.35 15.89 -7.82
C LYS A 17 -0.16 15.86 -9.25
N GLN A 18 -1.48 15.82 -9.42
CA GLN A 18 -2.18 15.83 -10.71
C GLN A 18 -1.72 17.01 -11.56
N ASN A 19 -0.74 16.76 -12.43
CA ASN A 19 -0.13 17.73 -13.34
C ASN A 19 -0.27 17.22 -14.77
N ASP A 20 0.20 18.00 -15.74
CA ASP A 20 0.10 17.66 -17.17
C ASP A 20 0.76 16.32 -17.55
N TYR A 21 1.60 15.75 -16.68
CA TYR A 21 2.28 14.46 -16.88
C TYR A 21 1.52 13.27 -16.30
N PHE A 22 0.39 13.48 -15.63
CA PHE A 22 -0.36 12.37 -15.01
C PHE A 22 -0.71 11.23 -16.01
N PRO A 23 -1.12 11.50 -17.26
CA PRO A 23 -1.41 10.42 -18.23
C PRO A 23 -0.18 9.56 -18.59
N SER A 24 1.01 10.15 -18.69
CA SER A 24 2.22 9.41 -19.02
C SER A 24 2.72 8.60 -17.83
N VAL A 25 2.62 9.15 -16.62
CA VAL A 25 2.85 8.43 -15.36
C VAL A 25 1.88 7.26 -15.26
N GLN A 26 0.57 7.48 -15.46
CA GLN A 26 -0.42 6.40 -15.39
C GLN A 26 -0.14 5.29 -16.40
N LYS A 27 0.24 5.63 -17.63
CA LYS A 27 0.66 4.66 -18.63
C LYS A 27 1.87 3.84 -18.19
N PHE A 28 2.85 4.47 -17.54
CA PHE A 28 4.03 3.79 -17.02
C PHE A 28 3.68 2.78 -15.93
N TYR A 29 2.91 3.18 -14.92
CA TYR A 29 2.50 2.28 -13.83
C TYR A 29 1.61 1.13 -14.33
N ASN A 30 0.68 1.41 -15.25
CA ASN A 30 -0.15 0.37 -15.87
C ASN A 30 0.68 -0.65 -16.65
N ARG A 31 1.71 -0.20 -17.37
CA ARG A 31 2.62 -1.08 -18.09
C ARG A 31 3.37 -2.00 -17.13
N ILE A 32 3.96 -1.45 -16.06
CA ILE A 32 4.69 -2.25 -15.07
C ILE A 32 3.79 -3.30 -14.43
N ALA A 33 2.58 -2.90 -14.01
CA ALA A 33 1.61 -3.84 -13.44
C ALA A 33 1.27 -4.98 -14.43
N ALA A 34 1.05 -4.65 -15.70
CA ALA A 34 0.77 -5.66 -16.74
C ALA A 34 1.95 -6.63 -16.95
N GLU A 35 3.20 -6.16 -16.90
CA GLU A 35 4.40 -7.01 -17.00
C GLU A 35 4.49 -8.01 -15.84
N PHE A 36 4.19 -7.59 -14.60
CA PHE A 36 4.16 -8.50 -13.45
C PHE A 36 3.00 -9.49 -13.47
N THR A 37 1.81 -9.03 -13.86
CA THR A 37 0.64 -9.92 -14.03
C THR A 37 0.92 -10.99 -15.11
N ALA A 38 1.56 -10.62 -16.22
CA ALA A 38 1.96 -11.57 -17.26
C ALA A 38 3.00 -12.61 -16.77
N ALA A 39 3.80 -12.26 -15.76
CA ALA A 39 4.73 -13.16 -15.09
C ALA A 39 4.07 -14.02 -13.99
N GLY A 40 2.75 -13.90 -13.79
CA GLY A 40 1.99 -14.68 -12.79
C GLY A 40 2.08 -14.13 -11.36
N ILE A 41 2.41 -12.85 -11.20
CA ILE A 41 2.45 -12.19 -9.88
C ILE A 41 1.18 -11.34 -9.70
N ASP A 42 0.41 -11.62 -8.64
CA ASP A 42 -0.73 -10.81 -8.25
C ASP A 42 -0.25 -9.40 -7.89
N CYS A 43 -0.69 -8.39 -8.63
CA CYS A 43 -0.15 -7.03 -8.56
C CYS A 43 -1.25 -5.98 -8.34
N PHE A 44 -1.01 -5.05 -7.41
CA PHE A 44 -1.87 -3.90 -7.12
C PHE A 44 -1.15 -2.62 -7.55
N ASN A 45 -1.64 -1.97 -8.61
CA ASN A 45 -1.19 -0.64 -8.98
C ASN A 45 -1.96 0.40 -8.16
N LEU A 46 -1.32 1.04 -7.19
CA LEU A 46 -2.00 1.97 -6.28
C LEU A 46 -2.02 3.42 -6.77
N LEU A 47 -1.51 3.72 -7.97
CA LEU A 47 -1.44 5.09 -8.48
C LEU A 47 -2.82 5.74 -8.60
N GLU A 48 -3.81 5.02 -9.14
CA GLU A 48 -5.13 5.59 -9.41
C GLU A 48 -5.89 5.85 -8.11
N GLU A 49 -5.87 4.91 -7.17
CA GLU A 49 -6.54 5.07 -5.88
C GLU A 49 -5.87 6.15 -5.04
N LEU A 50 -4.55 6.26 -5.08
CA LEU A 50 -3.82 7.31 -4.35
C LEU A 50 -3.95 8.69 -5.00
N SER A 51 -4.14 8.78 -6.33
CA SER A 51 -4.35 10.07 -6.99
C SER A 51 -5.71 10.70 -6.68
N GLN A 52 -6.67 9.88 -6.22
CA GLN A 52 -7.98 10.32 -5.75
C GLN A 52 -7.98 10.73 -4.26
N VAL A 53 -6.90 10.45 -3.53
CA VAL A 53 -6.79 10.84 -2.11
C VAL A 53 -6.51 12.35 -2.02
N PRO A 54 -7.19 13.08 -1.11
CA PRO A 54 -6.90 14.49 -0.89
C PRO A 54 -5.41 14.73 -0.56
N PRO A 55 -4.75 15.75 -1.16
CA PRO A 55 -3.34 16.03 -0.88
C PRO A 55 -3.02 16.26 0.61
N SER A 56 -3.99 16.71 1.41
CA SER A 56 -3.86 16.88 2.86
C SER A 56 -3.64 15.56 3.62
N GLU A 57 -4.06 14.45 3.04
CA GLU A 57 -3.93 13.09 3.59
C GLU A 57 -2.65 12.38 3.12
N ILE A 58 -1.98 12.92 2.09
CA ILE A 58 -0.69 12.43 1.62
C ILE A 58 0.42 13.27 2.27
N ASP A 59 0.81 12.89 3.49
CA ASP A 59 1.99 13.47 4.14
C ASP A 59 3.29 12.79 3.71
N ASN A 60 4.39 13.51 3.84
CA ASN A 60 5.74 12.99 3.64
C ASN A 60 6.41 12.73 4.99
N GLY A 61 7.36 11.80 5.01
CA GLY A 61 8.28 11.56 6.11
C GLY A 61 9.27 12.72 6.29
N TYR A 62 10.06 12.63 7.36
CA TYR A 62 10.99 13.69 7.77
C TYR A 62 11.96 14.13 6.66
N ASP A 63 12.43 13.19 5.84
CA ASP A 63 13.38 13.44 4.76
C ASP A 63 12.72 13.82 3.42
N GLY A 64 11.38 13.86 3.37
CA GLY A 64 10.61 14.14 2.16
C GLY A 64 10.64 13.03 1.10
N SER A 65 11.38 11.93 1.32
CA SER A 65 11.56 10.84 0.36
C SER A 65 10.60 9.67 0.62
N HIS A 66 10.11 9.56 1.85
CA HIS A 66 9.16 8.54 2.29
C HIS A 66 7.75 9.09 2.46
N TYR A 67 6.75 8.20 2.41
CA TYR A 67 5.40 8.52 2.87
C TYR A 67 5.37 8.70 4.39
N GLY A 68 4.63 9.70 4.84
CA GLY A 68 4.40 9.98 6.25
C GLY A 68 3.36 9.03 6.88
N PRO A 69 3.13 9.17 8.20
CA PRO A 69 2.21 8.29 8.92
C PRO A 69 0.75 8.33 8.45
N ARG A 70 0.25 9.44 7.89
CA ARG A 70 -1.12 9.47 7.35
C ARG A 70 -1.20 8.73 6.02
N ALA A 71 -0.28 9.01 5.11
CA ALA A 71 -0.17 8.34 3.82
C ALA A 71 -0.01 6.83 3.98
N ASN A 72 0.89 6.37 4.88
CA ASN A 72 1.10 4.94 5.13
C ASN A 72 -0.15 4.23 5.68
N ARG A 73 -0.95 4.90 6.51
CA ARG A 73 -2.22 4.32 6.99
C ARG A 73 -3.22 4.16 5.84
N ARG A 74 -3.29 5.12 4.92
CA ARG A 74 -4.14 5.04 3.74
C ARG A 74 -3.69 3.92 2.80
N ILE A 75 -2.40 3.86 2.49
CA ILE A 75 -1.77 2.80 1.67
C ILE A 75 -2.07 1.41 2.24
N ALA A 76 -1.85 1.23 3.54
CA ALA A 76 -2.13 -0.04 4.21
C ALA A 76 -3.62 -0.43 4.11
N GLY A 77 -4.53 0.54 4.22
CA GLY A 77 -5.97 0.32 4.03
C GLY A 77 -6.34 -0.13 2.62
N LEU A 78 -5.75 0.49 1.60
CA LEU A 78 -5.95 0.09 0.19
C LEU A 78 -5.45 -1.33 -0.06
N ILE A 79 -4.24 -1.66 0.42
CA ILE A 79 -3.68 -3.01 0.31
C ILE A 79 -4.58 -4.04 1.01
N ALA A 80 -5.07 -3.73 2.21
CA ALA A 80 -5.96 -4.62 2.95
C ALA A 80 -7.28 -4.88 2.20
N ALA A 81 -7.85 -3.87 1.54
CA ALA A 81 -9.05 -4.01 0.71
C ALA A 81 -8.79 -4.93 -0.49
N HIS A 82 -7.69 -4.70 -1.22
CA HIS A 82 -7.27 -5.55 -2.34
C HIS A 82 -7.05 -7.02 -1.94
N LEU A 83 -6.45 -7.25 -0.77
CA LEU A 83 -6.28 -8.60 -0.22
C LEU A 83 -7.62 -9.26 0.13
N ALA A 84 -8.56 -8.50 0.70
CA ALA A 84 -9.91 -8.99 1.01
C ALA A 84 -10.68 -9.40 -0.24
N ASP A 85 -10.66 -8.57 -1.28
CA ASP A 85 -11.31 -8.83 -2.58
C ASP A 85 -10.68 -10.02 -3.31
N SER A 86 -9.40 -10.27 -3.08
CA SER A 86 -8.69 -11.47 -3.57
C SER A 86 -9.04 -12.76 -2.82
N GLY A 87 -9.98 -12.71 -1.87
CA GLY A 87 -10.44 -13.82 -1.04
C GLY A 87 -9.62 -14.07 0.24
N LEU A 88 -8.76 -13.12 0.64
CA LEU A 88 -7.93 -13.21 1.84
C LEU A 88 -8.52 -12.33 2.96
N GLN A 89 -9.21 -12.92 3.93
CA GLN A 89 -9.59 -12.18 5.14
C GLN A 89 -8.33 -11.80 5.92
N MET A 90 -8.06 -10.50 5.99
CA MET A 90 -7.07 -9.97 6.93
C MET A 90 -7.53 -10.28 8.36
N PRO A 91 -6.63 -10.72 9.26
CA PRO A 91 -7.00 -10.97 10.64
C PRO A 91 -7.56 -9.67 11.25
N SER A 92 -8.80 -9.74 11.75
CA SER A 92 -9.39 -8.64 12.49
C SER A 92 -8.46 -8.29 13.65
N LYS A 93 -8.19 -7.00 13.88
CA LYS A 93 -7.54 -6.54 15.11
C LYS A 93 -8.43 -6.90 16.30
N ASP A 94 -8.26 -8.09 16.84
CA ASP A 94 -8.83 -8.43 18.12
C ASP A 94 -8.01 -7.69 19.19
N SER A 95 -8.63 -6.66 19.76
CA SER A 95 -8.11 -5.95 20.92
C SER A 95 -8.21 -6.86 22.15
N SER A 96 -7.29 -7.80 22.29
CA SER A 96 -7.01 -8.41 23.58
C SER A 96 -5.61 -8.04 24.01
N ARG A 97 -5.56 -7.10 24.96
CA ARG A 97 -4.39 -6.87 25.83
C ARG A 97 -4.02 -8.20 26.48
N GLY A 98 -2.98 -8.85 25.97
CA GLY A 98 -2.27 -9.91 26.67
C GLY A 98 -1.31 -9.28 27.68
N THR A 99 -1.66 -9.32 28.95
CA THR A 99 -0.79 -9.03 30.09
C THR A 99 0.51 -9.83 29.96
N VAL A 100 1.66 -9.15 29.88
CA VAL A 100 2.95 -9.82 29.93
C VAL A 100 3.20 -10.22 31.39
N ALA A 101 2.98 -11.50 31.70
CA ALA A 101 3.41 -12.09 32.96
C ALA A 101 4.94 -12.02 33.05
N GLY A 102 5.42 -11.55 34.19
CA GLY A 102 6.80 -11.17 34.43
C GLY A 102 7.82 -12.28 34.17
N VAL A 103 8.90 -11.91 33.51
CA VAL A 103 10.16 -12.67 33.49
C VAL A 103 10.86 -12.41 34.82
N LYS A 104 10.97 -13.45 35.64
CA LYS A 104 11.87 -13.49 36.79
C LYS A 104 13.29 -13.71 36.25
N ALA A 105 14.17 -12.74 36.40
CA ALA A 105 15.60 -12.89 36.10
C ALA A 105 16.29 -13.69 37.22
N PRO A 106 17.39 -14.41 36.92
CA PRO A 106 18.16 -15.17 37.89
C PRO A 106 18.79 -14.31 38.99
#